data_AF-A0A8H9LAW4-F1
#
_entry.id   AF-A0A8H9LAW4-F1
#
_cell.length_a   1.000
_cell.length_b   1.000
_cell.length_c   1.000
_cell.angle_alpha   90.00
_cell.angle_beta   90.00
_cell.angle_gamma   90.00
#
_symmetry.space_group_name_H-M   'P 1'
#
loop_
_entity.id
_entity.type
_entity.pdbx_description
1 polymer ?
#
loop_
_entity_poly.entity_id
_entity_poly.type
_entity_poly.pdbx_seq_one_letter_code
_entity_poly.pdbx_strand_id
1 'polypeptide(L)'
;MIRRHLASLLAVAVCTQMLASCTRTEPPTSPEAGQAERRGQALVAVVQCFVDHNVLARSEAESHSWFKNGKVQQTAALVDWASSHAETNFSGKTLQVWEDEATAGWPGWRCPL
;
A
#
# COMPACT_ATOMS: atom_id res chain seq x y z
N MET A 1 30.46 -36.91 44.58
CA MET A 1 31.74 -37.42 44.01
C MET A 1 31.37 -38.28 42.81
N ILE A 2 31.37 -37.80 41.57
CA ILE A 2 32.50 -37.48 40.65
C ILE A 2 33.21 -38.75 40.11
N ARG A 3 33.09 -38.92 38.77
CA ARG A 3 34.03 -39.57 37.80
C ARG A 3 34.09 -41.11 37.77
N ARG A 4 34.24 -41.81 36.63
CA ARG A 4 34.65 -41.55 35.22
C ARG A 4 33.90 -42.61 34.36
N HIS A 5 33.23 -42.28 33.25
CA HIS A 5 33.76 -42.08 31.88
C HIS A 5 34.52 -43.26 31.26
N LEU A 6 34.20 -43.47 29.96
CA LEU A 6 34.89 -44.17 28.87
C LEU A 6 34.15 -45.46 28.44
N ALA A 7 33.77 -45.66 27.19
CA ALA A 7 34.15 -44.99 25.94
C ALA A 7 33.16 -45.33 24.81
N SER A 8 33.12 -44.45 23.80
CA SER A 8 33.17 -44.79 22.36
C SER A 8 32.04 -45.66 21.76
N LEU A 9 31.41 -45.39 20.62
CA LEU A 9 31.70 -44.58 19.43
C LEU A 9 30.38 -44.47 18.62
N LEU A 10 30.26 -43.38 17.86
CA LEU A 10 29.68 -43.29 16.52
C LEU A 10 28.32 -43.96 16.22
N ALA A 11 27.29 -43.13 16.10
CA ALA A 11 26.37 -43.23 14.95
C ALA A 11 25.77 -41.85 14.68
N VAL A 12 26.44 -41.11 13.79
CA VAL A 12 25.83 -39.97 13.09
C VAL A 12 24.76 -40.57 12.18
N ALA A 13 23.50 -40.48 12.59
CA ALA A 13 22.35 -40.78 11.73
C ALA A 13 21.60 -39.48 11.44
N VAL A 14 22.02 -38.90 10.32
CA VAL A 14 21.40 -37.87 9.50
C VAL A 14 19.94 -38.23 9.15
N CYS A 15 19.15 -37.20 8.84
CA CYS A 15 17.81 -37.20 8.23
C CYS A 15 16.59 -37.27 9.17
N THR A 16 16.13 -36.09 9.59
CA THR A 16 14.74 -35.63 9.33
C THR A 16 14.65 -34.11 9.55
N GLN A 17 15.30 -33.34 8.68
CA GLN A 17 14.91 -31.94 8.44
C GLN A 17 13.98 -31.94 7.23
N MET A 18 12.71 -32.29 7.46
CA MET A 18 11.64 -32.10 6.50
C MET A 18 10.72 -31.07 7.14
N LEU A 19 11.01 -29.79 6.90
CA LEU A 19 10.11 -28.62 6.91
C LEU A 19 10.96 -27.35 6.80
N ALA A 20 11.83 -27.32 5.79
CA ALA A 20 12.37 -26.07 5.26
C ALA A 20 12.18 -26.15 3.76
N SER A 21 10.93 -26.00 3.32
CA SER A 21 10.68 -25.48 1.98
C SER A 21 11.30 -24.09 1.97
N CYS A 22 12.56 -24.01 1.56
CA CYS A 22 13.17 -22.82 1.03
C CYS A 22 12.42 -22.48 -0.26
N THR A 23 11.19 -21.96 -0.16
CA THR A 23 10.70 -21.07 -1.19
C THR A 23 11.56 -19.83 -1.07
N ARG A 24 12.63 -19.83 -1.87
CA ARG A 24 13.25 -18.63 -2.41
C ARG A 24 12.14 -17.59 -2.55
N THR A 25 12.13 -16.58 -1.69
CA THR A 25 11.25 -15.42 -1.83
C THR A 25 11.76 -14.66 -3.04
N GLU A 26 11.44 -15.16 -4.23
CA GLU A 26 11.26 -14.28 -5.37
C GLU A 26 10.20 -13.27 -4.90
N PRO A 27 10.50 -11.96 -4.91
CA PRO A 27 9.48 -10.98 -4.62
C PRO A 27 8.34 -11.26 -5.58
N PRO A 28 7.08 -11.38 -5.12
CA PRO A 28 5.97 -11.52 -6.04
C PRO A 28 5.90 -10.22 -6.84
N THR A 29 6.53 -10.19 -8.01
CA THR A 29 6.17 -9.29 -9.10
C THR A 29 4.84 -9.78 -9.65
N SER A 30 3.81 -9.81 -8.81
CA SER A 30 2.44 -9.96 -9.30
C SER A 30 2.10 -8.64 -9.99
N PRO A 31 1.70 -8.66 -11.27
CA PRO A 31 1.27 -7.45 -11.97
C PRO A 31 0.13 -6.73 -11.24
N GLU A 32 -0.65 -7.45 -10.41
CA GLU A 32 -1.71 -6.90 -9.57
C GLU A 32 -1.18 -6.03 -8.43
N ALA A 33 -0.06 -6.40 -7.81
CA ALA A 33 0.55 -5.60 -6.75
C ALA A 33 1.01 -4.23 -7.29
N GLY A 34 1.53 -4.21 -8.53
CA GLY A 34 1.87 -2.98 -9.22
C GLY A 34 0.65 -2.13 -9.60
N GLN A 35 -0.49 -2.76 -9.87
CA GLN A 35 -1.73 -2.05 -10.20
C GLN A 35 -2.39 -1.43 -8.96
N ALA A 36 -2.44 -2.16 -7.84
CA ALA A 36 -2.97 -1.66 -6.58
C ALA A 36 -2.15 -0.45 -6.07
N GLU A 37 -0.82 -0.55 -6.14
CA GLU A 37 0.06 0.55 -5.77
C GLU A 37 -0.15 1.77 -6.66
N ARG A 38 -0.24 1.57 -7.99
CA ARG A 38 -0.53 2.65 -8.95
C ARG A 38 -1.83 3.37 -8.61
N ARG A 39 -2.91 2.63 -8.32
CA ARG A 39 -4.20 3.21 -7.95
C ARG A 39 -4.11 4.01 -6.65
N GLY A 40 -3.44 3.47 -5.64
CA GLY A 40 -3.26 4.16 -4.37
C GLY A 40 -2.47 5.46 -4.51
N GLN A 41 -1.42 5.48 -5.32
CA GLN A 41 -0.66 6.70 -5.62
C GLN A 41 -1.48 7.72 -6.44
N ALA A 42 -2.26 7.24 -7.42
CA ALA A 42 -3.15 8.08 -8.20
C ALA A 42 -4.22 8.75 -7.32
N LEU A 43 -4.84 7.99 -6.40
CA LEU A 43 -5.81 8.53 -5.44
C LEU A 43 -5.19 9.62 -4.56
N VAL A 44 -3.99 9.41 -4.02
CA VAL A 44 -3.27 10.43 -3.25
C VAL A 44 -3.10 11.72 -4.07
N ALA A 45 -2.68 11.60 -5.33
CA ALA A 45 -2.46 12.75 -6.20
C ALA A 45 -3.76 13.51 -6.53
N VAL A 46 -4.85 12.78 -6.78
CA VAL A 46 -6.19 13.36 -7.03
C VAL A 46 -6.68 14.13 -5.80
N VAL A 47 -6.65 13.52 -4.63
CA VAL A 47 -7.14 14.18 -3.41
C VAL A 47 -6.24 15.35 -3.02
N GLN A 48 -4.92 15.25 -3.22
CA GLN A 48 -4.02 16.38 -3.02
C GLN A 48 -4.35 17.54 -3.97
N CYS A 49 -4.60 17.26 -5.25
CA CYS A 49 -5.04 18.24 -6.24
C CYS A 49 -6.34 18.95 -5.79
N PHE A 50 -7.30 18.22 -5.23
CA PHE A 50 -8.53 18.82 -4.71
C PHE A 50 -8.30 19.78 -3.54
N VAL A 51 -7.44 19.40 -2.60
CA VAL A 51 -7.12 20.26 -1.45
C VAL A 51 -6.35 21.50 -1.90
N ASP A 52 -5.36 21.34 -2.78
CA ASP A 52 -4.52 22.44 -3.25
C ASP A 52 -5.32 23.48 -4.06
N HIS A 53 -6.38 23.05 -4.75
CA HIS A 53 -7.28 23.90 -5.54
C HIS A 53 -8.60 24.25 -4.82
N ASN A 54 -8.72 23.93 -3.52
CA ASN A 54 -9.89 24.21 -2.68
C ASN A 54 -11.22 23.64 -3.23
N VAL A 55 -11.15 22.55 -3.99
CA VAL A 55 -12.30 21.73 -4.38
C VAL A 55 -12.76 20.87 -3.20
N LEU A 56 -11.79 20.38 -2.43
CA LEU A 56 -11.99 19.87 -1.08
C LEU A 56 -11.44 20.92 -0.12
N ALA A 57 -12.29 21.43 0.78
CA ALA A 57 -11.86 22.48 1.71
C ALA A 57 -10.71 21.97 2.60
N ARG A 58 -9.67 22.77 2.78
CA ARG A 58 -8.53 22.36 3.63
C ARG A 58 -8.95 22.01 5.06
N SER A 59 -9.91 22.75 5.64
CA SER A 59 -10.44 22.48 6.97
C SER A 59 -11.16 21.13 7.06
N GLU A 60 -11.79 20.69 5.95
CA GLU A 60 -12.38 19.37 5.86
C GLU A 60 -11.28 18.30 5.83
N ALA A 61 -10.28 18.47 4.96
CA ALA A 61 -9.14 17.55 4.89
C ALA A 61 -8.40 17.40 6.23
N GLU A 62 -8.18 18.50 6.96
CA GLU A 62 -7.52 18.50 8.28
C GLU A 62 -8.29 17.74 9.36
N SER A 63 -9.59 17.49 9.17
CA SER A 63 -10.38 16.65 10.08
C SER A 63 -10.10 15.15 9.90
N HIS A 64 -9.42 14.76 8.82
CA HIS A 64 -9.12 13.37 8.50
C HIS A 64 -7.68 12.97 8.82
N SER A 65 -7.50 11.74 9.32
CA SER A 65 -6.19 11.21 9.70
C SER A 65 -5.23 10.97 8.52
N TRP A 66 -5.76 10.90 7.29
CA TRP A 66 -5.01 10.75 6.06
C TRP A 66 -4.40 12.06 5.54
N PHE A 67 -4.75 13.22 6.11
CA PHE A 67 -4.14 14.50 5.78
C PHE A 67 -3.23 14.96 6.92
N LYS A 68 -1.92 15.06 6.67
CA LYS A 68 -0.94 15.47 7.67
C LYS A 68 0.08 16.43 7.06
N ASN A 69 0.41 17.49 7.81
CA ASN A 69 1.41 18.49 7.40
C ASN A 69 1.15 19.07 5.99
N GLY A 70 -0.12 19.28 5.63
CA GLY A 70 -0.50 19.80 4.32
C GLY A 70 -0.41 18.78 3.17
N LYS A 71 -0.25 17.49 3.48
CA LYS A 71 -0.12 16.42 2.48
C LYS A 71 -1.05 15.25 2.74
N VAL A 72 -1.67 14.76 1.67
CA VAL A 72 -2.42 13.49 1.65
C VAL A 72 -1.44 12.32 1.78
N GLN A 73 -1.80 11.34 2.60
CA GLN A 73 -1.02 10.13 2.87
C GLN A 73 -1.79 8.90 2.38
N GLN A 74 -1.09 7.99 1.70
CA GLN A 74 -1.67 6.70 1.30
C GLN A 74 -1.91 5.84 2.54
N THR A 75 -3.14 5.78 3.00
CA THR A 75 -3.55 5.03 4.20
C THR A 75 -4.87 4.32 3.94
N ALA A 76 -5.20 3.31 4.75
CA ALA A 76 -6.51 2.67 4.67
C ALA A 76 -7.66 3.67 4.87
N ALA A 77 -7.49 4.65 5.77
CA ALA A 77 -8.49 5.69 6.01
C ALA A 77 -8.76 6.57 4.76
N LEU A 78 -7.75 6.78 3.90
CA LEU A 78 -7.96 7.49 2.62
C LEU A 78 -8.79 6.65 1.67
N VAL A 79 -8.52 5.34 1.59
CA VAL A 79 -9.28 4.41 0.73
C VAL A 79 -10.73 4.29 1.20
N ASP A 80 -10.95 4.24 2.52
CA ASP A 80 -12.30 4.21 3.11
C ASP A 80 -13.07 5.49 2.79
N TRP A 81 -12.42 6.65 2.96
CA TRP A 81 -12.99 7.95 2.57
C TRP A 81 -13.31 8.01 1.08
N ALA A 82 -12.39 7.58 0.21
CA ALA A 82 -12.60 7.60 -1.23
C ALA A 82 -13.77 6.69 -1.63
N SER A 83 -13.87 5.51 -1.01
CA SER A 83 -14.96 4.56 -1.25
C SER A 83 -16.33 5.15 -0.88
N SER A 84 -16.44 5.92 0.20
CA SER A 84 -17.70 6.59 0.56
C SER A 84 -18.01 7.82 -0.31
N HIS A 85 -17.04 8.32 -1.08
CA HIS A 85 -17.16 9.50 -1.94
C HIS A 85 -17.02 9.18 -3.43
N ALA A 86 -17.01 7.90 -3.82
CA ALA A 86 -16.76 7.47 -5.20
C ALA A 86 -17.69 8.18 -6.21
N GLU A 87 -18.96 8.36 -5.86
CA GLU A 87 -19.98 9.03 -6.68
C GLU A 87 -20.13 10.53 -6.38
N THR A 88 -19.37 11.07 -5.42
CA THR A 88 -19.40 12.50 -5.10
C THR A 88 -18.78 13.30 -6.23
N ASN A 89 -19.47 14.35 -6.66
CA ASN A 89 -19.01 15.22 -7.73
C ASN A 89 -18.01 16.26 -7.22
N PHE A 90 -16.79 16.22 -7.75
CA PHE A 90 -15.72 17.19 -7.54
C PHE A 90 -15.41 17.87 -8.87
N SER A 91 -15.66 19.18 -8.96
CA SER A 91 -15.42 19.97 -10.18
C SER A 91 -16.06 19.38 -11.45
N GLY A 92 -17.30 18.89 -11.34
CA GLY A 92 -18.10 18.38 -12.45
C GLY A 92 -17.83 16.94 -12.89
N LYS A 93 -16.99 16.19 -12.16
CA LYS A 93 -16.75 14.75 -12.36
C LYS A 93 -16.83 14.02 -11.03
N THR A 94 -17.26 12.75 -11.04
CA THR A 94 -17.24 11.93 -9.81
C THR A 94 -15.81 11.61 -9.39
N LEU A 95 -15.57 11.36 -8.10
CA LEU A 95 -14.24 10.94 -7.62
C LEU A 95 -13.74 9.69 -8.35
N GLN A 96 -14.63 8.73 -8.64
CA GLN A 96 -14.26 7.54 -9.40
C GLN A 96 -13.70 7.88 -10.79
N VAL A 97 -14.34 8.80 -11.52
CA VAL A 97 -13.82 9.23 -12.84
C VAL A 97 -12.46 9.91 -12.70
N TRP A 98 -12.27 10.72 -11.66
CA TRP A 98 -10.96 11.32 -11.38
C TRP A 98 -9.87 10.29 -11.11
N GLU A 99 -10.16 9.27 -10.29
CA GLU A 99 -9.23 8.17 -9.99
C GLU A 99 -8.91 7.33 -11.23
N ASP A 100 -9.90 7.05 -12.07
CA ASP A 100 -9.72 6.30 -13.31
C ASP A 100 -8.82 7.06 -14.29
N GLU A 101 -9.07 8.36 -14.50
CA GLU A 101 -8.23 9.23 -15.34
C GLU A 101 -6.79 9.31 -14.80
N ALA A 102 -6.63 9.46 -13.48
CA ALA A 102 -5.32 9.53 -12.84
C ALA A 102 -4.54 8.22 -12.92
N THR A 103 -5.23 7.10 -12.70
CA THR A 103 -4.65 5.75 -12.81
C THR A 103 -4.22 5.46 -14.25
N ALA A 104 -5.03 5.85 -15.24
CA ALA A 104 -4.72 5.68 -16.66
C ALA A 104 -3.53 6.54 -17.10
N GLY A 105 -3.41 7.75 -16.56
CA GLY A 105 -2.30 8.68 -16.85
C GLY A 105 -1.01 8.42 -16.07
N TRP A 106 -0.99 7.47 -15.13
CA TRP A 106 0.15 7.27 -14.22
C TRP A 106 1.40 6.71 -14.93
N PRO A 107 2.63 7.15 -14.58
CA PRO A 107 2.99 8.15 -13.56
C PRO A 107 3.05 9.60 -14.10
N GLY A 108 2.59 9.85 -15.32
CA GLY A 108 2.65 11.16 -15.98
C GLY A 108 1.47 12.08 -15.69
N TRP A 109 0.48 11.63 -14.93
CA TRP A 109 -0.72 12.40 -14.62
C TRP A 109 -0.37 13.70 -13.88
N ARG A 110 -1.08 14.77 -14.22
CA ARG A 110 -0.96 16.08 -13.58
C ARG A 110 -2.35 16.58 -13.22
N CYS A 111 -2.42 17.29 -12.09
CA CYS A 111 -3.62 18.01 -11.65
C CYS A 111 -4.10 18.94 -12.78
N PRO A 112 -5.33 18.76 -13.31
CA PRO A 112 -5.86 19.54 -14.42
C PRO A 112 -6.80 20.68 -13.94
N LEU A 113 -6.78 20.99 -12.64
CA LEU A 113 -7.53 22.09 -12.01
C LEU A 113 -6.72 23.39 -11.96
#